data_AF-A0A9D5F0Z9-F1
#
_entry.id   AF-A0A9D5F0Z9-F1
#
_cell.length_a   1.000
_cell.length_b   1.000
_cell.length_c   1.000
_cell.angle_alpha   90.00
_cell.angle_beta   90.00
_cell.angle_gamma   90.00
#
_symmetry.space_group_name_H-M   'P 1'
#
loop_
_entity.id
_entity.type
_entity.pdbx_description
1 polymer ?
#
loop_
_entity_poly.entity_id
_entity_poly.type
_entity_poly.pdbx_seq_one_letter_code
_entity_poly.pdbx_strand_id
1 'polypeptide(L)'
;MKEQFIKTATEFATKAKLDPKFIIDGGAFDANGTLCSVLFDENINPNECFLYCDMGPVPGQGAELALRNLLAQNYDAYAVAAARFSISPANGHAVYTVAIDLTHATGDTLLNEIKGATELGDEWRKSSFAHVQMSGPKL
;
A
#
# COMPACT_ATOMS: atom_id res chain seq x y z
N MET A 1 19.52 7.78 -4.46
CA MET A 1 18.40 7.11 -3.75
C MET A 1 18.24 5.64 -4.09
N LYS A 2 18.66 5.17 -5.26
CA LYS A 2 18.71 3.73 -5.58
C LYS A 2 19.42 2.87 -4.55
N GLU A 3 20.61 3.27 -4.10
CA GLU A 3 21.35 2.56 -3.03
C GLU A 3 20.58 2.53 -1.71
N GLN A 4 19.90 3.63 -1.38
CA GLN A 4 19.07 3.73 -0.19
C GLN A 4 17.86 2.80 -0.30
N PHE A 5 17.17 2.76 -1.44
CA PHE A 5 16.12 1.77 -1.71
C PHE A 5 16.61 0.34 -1.55
N ILE A 6 17.74 -0.02 -2.17
CA ILE A 6 18.35 -1.36 -2.07
C ILE A 6 18.61 -1.71 -0.61
N LYS A 7 19.18 -0.78 0.17
CA LYS A 7 19.44 -0.97 1.60
C LYS A 7 18.14 -1.20 2.37
N THR A 8 17.16 -0.31 2.25
CA THR A 8 15.86 -0.40 2.92
C THR A 8 15.13 -1.70 2.57
N ALA A 9 15.08 -2.07 1.29
CA ALA A 9 14.46 -3.30 0.81
C ALA A 9 15.18 -4.56 1.33
N THR A 10 16.52 -4.55 1.37
CA THR A 10 17.32 -5.65 1.92
C THR A 10 17.08 -5.84 3.41
N GLU A 11 17.05 -4.75 4.19
CA GLU A 11 16.77 -4.79 5.62
C GLU A 11 15.38 -5.36 5.91
N PHE A 12 14.37 -4.89 5.16
CA PHE A 12 13.00 -5.43 5.24
C PHE A 12 12.97 -6.92 4.90
N ALA A 13 13.49 -7.31 3.74
CA ALA A 13 13.46 -8.69 3.26
C ALA A 13 14.13 -9.65 4.24
N THR A 14 15.27 -9.24 4.82
CA THR A 14 15.98 -10.01 5.85
C THR A 14 15.11 -10.23 7.09
N LYS A 15 14.43 -9.17 7.58
CA LYS A 15 13.52 -9.26 8.74
C LYS A 15 12.30 -10.14 8.45
N ALA A 16 11.76 -10.02 7.24
CA ALA A 16 10.60 -10.79 6.77
C ALA A 16 10.95 -12.22 6.33
N LYS A 17 12.24 -12.59 6.33
CA LYS A 17 12.76 -13.88 5.82
C LYS A 17 12.40 -14.13 4.34
N LEU A 18 12.41 -13.07 3.55
CA LEU A 18 12.22 -13.08 2.09
C LEU A 18 13.56 -12.95 1.38
N ASP A 19 13.61 -13.30 0.10
CA ASP A 19 14.79 -13.06 -0.74
C ASP A 19 14.93 -11.56 -1.06
N PRO A 20 16.00 -10.87 -0.60
CA PRO A 20 16.22 -9.46 -0.91
C PRO A 20 16.21 -9.15 -2.39
N LYS A 21 16.79 -10.03 -3.23
CA LYS A 21 16.87 -9.78 -4.67
C LYS A 21 15.48 -9.74 -5.30
N PHE A 22 14.63 -10.69 -4.92
CA PHE A 22 13.26 -10.76 -5.40
C PHE A 22 12.46 -9.49 -5.04
N ILE A 23 12.64 -8.95 -3.82
CA ILE A 23 11.98 -7.70 -3.41
C ILE A 23 12.52 -6.50 -4.16
N ILE A 24 13.84 -6.40 -4.34
CA ILE A 24 14.49 -5.30 -5.07
C ILE A 24 14.04 -5.27 -6.55
N ASP A 25 13.87 -6.45 -7.15
CA ASP A 25 13.42 -6.60 -8.54
C ASP A 25 11.90 -6.36 -8.70
N GLY A 26 11.19 -5.95 -7.64
CA GLY A 26 9.75 -5.66 -7.67
C GLY A 26 8.84 -6.89 -7.60
N GLY A 27 9.38 -8.02 -7.16
CA GLY A 27 8.64 -9.26 -7.00
C GLY A 27 7.49 -9.13 -5.99
N ALA A 28 6.35 -9.73 -6.33
CA ALA A 28 5.18 -9.75 -5.45
C ALA A 28 5.32 -10.82 -4.37
N PHE A 29 5.01 -10.47 -3.12
CA PHE A 29 5.12 -11.33 -1.95
C PHE A 29 3.83 -11.31 -1.12
N ASP A 30 3.55 -12.41 -0.42
CA ASP A 30 2.42 -12.47 0.50
C ASP A 30 2.78 -11.85 1.85
N ALA A 31 1.95 -10.92 2.31
CA ALA A 31 1.99 -10.39 3.66
C ALA A 31 0.63 -10.68 4.33
N ASN A 32 0.56 -11.75 5.11
CA ASN A 32 -0.65 -12.18 5.83
C ASN A 32 -1.89 -12.29 4.91
N GLY A 33 -1.75 -12.93 3.73
CA GLY A 33 -2.86 -13.09 2.78
C GLY A 33 -3.17 -11.85 1.95
N THR A 34 -2.38 -10.79 2.08
CA THR A 34 -2.44 -9.59 1.23
C THR A 34 -1.23 -9.61 0.30
N LEU A 35 -1.47 -9.64 -1.01
CA LEU A 35 -0.38 -9.66 -1.99
C LEU A 35 0.20 -8.25 -2.12
N CYS A 36 1.50 -8.11 -1.86
CA CYS A 36 2.20 -6.84 -1.84
C CYS A 36 3.36 -6.82 -2.84
N SER A 37 3.73 -5.63 -3.32
CA SER A 37 4.99 -5.42 -4.05
C SER A 37 5.56 -4.05 -3.71
N VAL A 38 6.89 -3.91 -3.76
CA VAL A 38 7.57 -2.63 -3.57
C VAL A 38 8.30 -2.30 -4.86
N LEU A 39 8.00 -1.14 -5.44
CA LEU A 39 8.58 -0.69 -6.71
C LEU A 39 9.38 0.59 -6.50
N PHE A 40 10.53 0.66 -7.16
CA PHE A 40 11.35 1.86 -7.25
C PHE A 40 11.71 2.08 -8.71
N ASP A 41 11.38 3.25 -9.24
CA ASP A 41 11.80 3.68 -10.57
C ASP A 41 12.38 5.09 -10.50
N GLU A 42 13.70 5.17 -10.70
CA GLU A 42 14.46 6.42 -10.64
C GLU A 42 14.02 7.45 -11.70
N ASN A 43 13.35 7.01 -12.76
CA ASN A 43 12.82 7.89 -13.81
C ASN A 43 11.45 8.47 -13.48
N ILE A 44 10.68 7.81 -12.61
CA ILE A 44 9.34 8.27 -12.19
C ILE A 44 9.47 9.21 -11.00
N ASN A 45 10.10 8.74 -9.93
CA ASN A 45 10.46 9.58 -8.79
C ASN A 45 11.73 9.03 -8.14
N PRO A 46 12.87 9.75 -8.23
CA PRO A 46 14.10 9.27 -7.64
C PRO A 46 14.06 9.25 -6.11
N ASN A 47 13.17 9.98 -5.44
CA ASN A 47 13.18 10.10 -3.98
C ASN A 47 12.22 9.16 -3.26
N GLU A 48 11.41 8.39 -3.98
CA GLU A 48 10.36 7.58 -3.39
C GLU A 48 10.41 6.14 -3.92
N CYS A 49 10.00 5.20 -3.07
CA CYS A 49 9.50 3.92 -3.55
C CYS A 49 8.00 3.82 -3.27
N PHE A 50 7.33 2.91 -3.97
CA PHE A 50 5.90 2.71 -3.89
C PHE A 50 5.61 1.31 -3.39
N LEU A 51 4.88 1.20 -2.30
CA LEU A 51 4.27 -0.05 -1.86
C LEU A 51 2.89 -0.18 -2.51
N TYR A 52 2.65 -1.30 -3.16
CA TYR A 52 1.35 -1.69 -3.69
C TYR A 52 0.83 -2.89 -2.91
N CYS A 53 -0.44 -2.87 -2.54
CA CYS A 53 -1.11 -3.96 -1.83
C CYS A 53 -2.45 -4.26 -2.49
N ASP A 54 -2.63 -5.50 -2.95
CA ASP A 54 -3.92 -6.02 -3.42
C ASP A 54 -4.81 -6.31 -2.20
N MET A 55 -5.82 -5.49 -1.99
CA MET A 55 -6.76 -5.64 -0.89
C MET A 55 -7.84 -6.69 -1.20
N GLY A 56 -7.97 -7.11 -2.46
CA GLY A 56 -8.94 -8.08 -2.94
C GLY A 56 -10.05 -7.47 -3.79
N PRO A 57 -11.04 -8.29 -4.22
CA PRO A 57 -12.08 -7.87 -5.14
C PRO A 57 -13.01 -6.81 -4.54
N VAL A 58 -13.60 -6.00 -5.40
CA VAL A 58 -14.78 -5.17 -5.04
C VAL A 58 -15.97 -6.11 -4.77
N PRO A 59 -16.73 -5.90 -3.68
CA PRO A 59 -17.87 -6.76 -3.37
C PRO A 59 -18.93 -6.66 -4.47
N GLY A 60 -19.44 -7.81 -4.93
CA GLY A 60 -20.47 -7.83 -5.98
C GLY A 60 -21.77 -7.15 -5.55
N GLN A 61 -22.23 -7.45 -4.32
CA GLN A 61 -23.36 -6.75 -3.72
C GLN A 61 -22.85 -5.49 -2.99
N GLY A 62 -23.45 -4.33 -3.25
CA GLY A 62 -23.03 -3.07 -2.63
C GLY A 62 -21.77 -2.45 -3.23
N ALA A 63 -21.34 -2.90 -4.42
CA ALA A 63 -20.17 -2.38 -5.14
C ALA A 63 -20.14 -0.85 -5.22
N GLU A 64 -21.27 -0.22 -5.54
CA GLU A 64 -21.36 1.24 -5.64
C GLU A 64 -21.02 1.92 -4.31
N LEU A 65 -21.57 1.42 -3.20
CA LEU A 65 -21.31 1.98 -1.87
C LEU A 65 -19.85 1.75 -1.48
N ALA A 66 -19.30 0.55 -1.72
CA ALA A 66 -17.90 0.24 -1.45
C ALA A 66 -16.94 1.15 -2.22
N LEU A 67 -17.21 1.40 -3.51
CA LEU A 67 -16.41 2.31 -4.34
C LEU A 67 -16.54 3.77 -3.89
N ARG A 68 -17.73 4.21 -3.50
CA ARG A 68 -17.95 5.54 -2.88
C ARG A 68 -17.15 5.68 -1.59
N ASN A 69 -17.11 4.64 -0.76
CA ASN A 69 -16.32 4.63 0.47
C ASN A 69 -14.83 4.77 0.17
N LEU A 70 -14.26 4.04 -0.80
CA LEU A 70 -12.85 4.21 -1.20
C LEU A 70 -12.54 5.63 -1.67
N LEU A 71 -13.43 6.22 -2.46
CA LEU A 71 -13.28 7.60 -2.91
C LEU A 71 -13.37 8.60 -1.74
N ALA A 72 -14.26 8.36 -0.78
CA ALA A 72 -14.35 9.17 0.44
C ALA A 72 -13.05 9.08 1.26
N GLN A 73 -12.48 7.88 1.45
CA GLN A 73 -11.18 7.72 2.12
C GLN A 73 -10.07 8.50 1.42
N ASN A 74 -10.03 8.47 0.08
CA ASN A 74 -9.07 9.24 -0.70
C ASN A 74 -9.25 10.75 -0.52
N TYR A 75 -10.50 11.22 -0.45
CA TYR A 75 -10.80 12.63 -0.23
C TYR A 75 -10.37 13.09 1.16
N ASP A 76 -10.74 12.33 2.20
CA ASP A 76 -10.41 12.65 3.59
C ASP A 76 -8.90 12.65 3.84
N ALA A 77 -8.18 11.74 3.18
CA ALA A 77 -6.72 11.61 3.31
C ALA A 77 -5.93 12.50 2.34
N TYR A 78 -6.58 13.27 1.46
CA TYR A 78 -5.93 13.94 0.33
C TYR A 78 -4.75 14.83 0.75
N ALA A 79 -4.95 15.65 1.79
CA ALA A 79 -3.97 16.64 2.22
C ALA A 79 -2.89 16.09 3.17
N VAL A 80 -3.07 14.90 3.72
CA VAL A 80 -2.28 14.41 4.86
C VAL A 80 -1.58 13.08 4.63
N ALA A 81 -2.05 12.28 3.67
CA ALA A 81 -1.47 10.96 3.39
C ALA A 81 -0.83 10.91 2.00
N ALA A 82 0.34 10.29 1.94
CA ALA A 82 1.00 9.86 0.70
C ALA A 82 0.36 8.58 0.10
N ALA A 83 -0.72 8.10 0.71
CA ALA A 83 -1.40 6.87 0.34
C ALA A 83 -2.70 7.12 -0.43
N ARG A 84 -3.02 6.24 -1.37
CA ARG A 84 -4.23 6.27 -2.19
C ARG A 84 -4.80 4.88 -2.39
N PHE A 85 -6.12 4.82 -2.42
CA PHE A 85 -6.87 3.67 -2.88
C PHE A 85 -7.19 3.80 -4.37
N SER A 86 -7.10 2.69 -5.09
CA SER A 86 -7.40 2.63 -6.52
C SER A 86 -8.06 1.29 -6.88
N ILE A 87 -8.53 1.16 -8.12
CA ILE A 87 -9.02 -0.10 -8.67
C ILE A 87 -8.05 -0.54 -9.77
N SER A 88 -7.57 -1.77 -9.68
CA SER A 88 -6.77 -2.39 -10.72
C SER A 88 -7.64 -2.67 -11.95
N PRO A 89 -7.31 -2.13 -13.14
CA PRO A 89 -8.08 -2.41 -14.35
C PRO A 89 -7.91 -3.85 -14.84
N ALA A 90 -6.86 -4.56 -14.40
CA ALA A 90 -6.57 -5.91 -14.86
C ALA A 90 -7.51 -6.97 -14.26
N ASN A 91 -7.92 -6.80 -13.01
CA ASN A 91 -8.72 -7.78 -12.26
C ASN A 91 -9.88 -7.17 -11.46
N GLY A 92 -10.03 -5.85 -11.45
CA GLY A 92 -11.08 -5.16 -10.70
C GLY A 92 -10.88 -5.16 -9.18
N HIS A 93 -9.69 -5.52 -8.69
CA HIS A 93 -9.39 -5.51 -7.27
C HIS A 93 -9.14 -4.09 -6.75
N ALA A 94 -9.46 -3.86 -5.49
CA ALA A 94 -9.06 -2.66 -4.78
C ALA A 94 -7.59 -2.75 -4.40
N VAL A 95 -6.85 -1.67 -4.66
CA VAL A 95 -5.41 -1.58 -4.43
C VAL A 95 -5.14 -0.41 -3.51
N TYR A 96 -4.36 -0.66 -2.46
CA TYR A 96 -3.74 0.38 -1.66
C TYR A 96 -2.35 0.66 -2.21
N THR A 97 -2.01 1.94 -2.39
CA THR A 97 -0.68 2.37 -2.80
C THR A 97 -0.20 3.45 -1.86
N VAL A 98 1.03 3.36 -1.37
CA VAL A 98 1.66 4.40 -0.57
C VAL A 98 3.05 4.73 -1.11
N ALA A 99 3.32 6.02 -1.26
CA ALA A 99 4.65 6.53 -1.56
C ALA A 99 5.46 6.66 -0.26
N ILE A 100 6.70 6.17 -0.29
CA ILE A 100 7.60 6.12 0.86
C ILE A 100 8.85 6.91 0.51
N ASP A 101 9.06 8.02 1.23
CA ASP A 101 10.26 8.86 1.09
C ASP A 101 11.50 8.08 1.52
N LEU A 102 12.42 7.91 0.56
CA LEU A 102 13.65 7.15 0.76
C LEU A 102 14.69 7.89 1.59
N THR A 103 14.59 9.21 1.76
CA THR A 103 15.59 10.05 2.46
C THR A 103 15.93 9.51 3.85
N HIS A 104 14.91 8.98 4.55
CA HIS A 104 15.05 8.41 5.89
C HIS A 104 14.41 7.02 6.04
N ALA A 105 14.03 6.37 4.93
CA ALA A 105 13.40 5.07 4.99
C ALA A 105 14.35 3.99 5.53
N THR A 106 13.84 3.15 6.42
CA THR A 106 14.53 1.97 6.95
C THR A 106 13.75 0.71 6.63
N GLY A 107 14.33 -0.47 6.83
CA GLY A 107 13.56 -1.72 6.75
C GLY A 107 12.35 -1.76 7.71
N ASP A 108 12.41 -1.05 8.84
CA ASP A 108 11.26 -0.94 9.76
C ASP A 108 10.17 0.01 9.21
N THR A 109 10.56 1.06 8.48
CA THR A 109 9.60 1.91 7.78
C THR A 109 8.77 1.08 6.81
N LEU A 110 9.42 0.29 5.94
CA LEU A 110 8.73 -0.61 5.01
C LEU A 110 7.85 -1.63 5.74
N LEU A 111 8.39 -2.26 6.80
CA LEU A 111 7.65 -3.26 7.56
C LEU A 111 6.38 -2.68 8.20
N ASN A 112 6.45 -1.47 8.73
CA ASN A 112 5.30 -0.80 9.35
C ASN A 112 4.25 -0.39 8.32
N GLU A 113 4.68 0.13 7.15
CA GLU A 113 3.76 0.44 6.04
C GLU A 113 3.05 -0.83 5.54
N ILE A 114 3.78 -1.94 5.39
CA ILE A 114 3.19 -3.23 4.99
C ILE A 114 2.19 -3.71 6.03
N LYS A 115 2.50 -3.64 7.33
CA LYS A 115 1.55 -4.01 8.39
C LYS A 115 0.26 -3.17 8.31
N GLY A 116 0.39 -1.84 8.22
CA GLY A 116 -0.77 -0.96 8.06
C GLY A 116 -1.59 -1.30 6.81
N ALA A 117 -0.93 -1.60 5.70
CA ALA A 117 -1.61 -2.02 4.48
C ALA A 117 -2.32 -3.38 4.62
N THR A 118 -1.75 -4.34 5.34
CA THR A 118 -2.42 -5.62 5.63
C THR A 118 -3.66 -5.44 6.50
N GLU A 119 -3.61 -4.55 7.49
CA GLU A 119 -4.76 -4.21 8.33
C GLU A 119 -5.86 -3.52 7.52
N LEU A 120 -5.50 -2.60 6.62
CA LEU A 120 -6.44 -1.97 5.69
C LEU A 120 -7.05 -2.99 4.71
N GLY A 121 -6.25 -3.93 4.20
CA GLY A 121 -6.74 -5.01 3.34
C GLY A 121 -7.76 -5.89 4.06
N ASP A 122 -7.50 -6.21 5.33
CA ASP A 122 -8.44 -6.95 6.17
C ASP A 122 -9.75 -6.19 6.41
N GLU A 123 -9.66 -4.89 6.71
CA GLU A 123 -10.84 -4.05 6.91
C GLU A 123 -11.66 -3.91 5.62
N TRP A 124 -10.99 -3.73 4.48
CA TRP A 124 -11.64 -3.72 3.17
C TRP A 124 -12.43 -5.01 2.91
N ARG A 125 -11.82 -6.17 3.15
CA ARG A 125 -12.47 -7.48 2.95
C ARG A 125 -13.64 -7.72 3.91
N LYS A 126 -13.59 -7.16 5.12
CA LYS A 126 -14.63 -7.34 6.15
C LYS A 126 -15.83 -6.41 5.96
N SER A 127 -15.58 -5.14 5.68
CA SER A 127 -16.61 -4.09 5.73
C SER A 127 -16.69 -3.23 4.47
N SER A 128 -15.70 -3.32 3.58
CA SER A 128 -15.51 -2.37 2.48
C SER A 128 -15.55 -0.92 2.97
N PHE A 129 -14.95 -0.69 4.14
CA PHE A 129 -14.92 0.56 4.88
C PHE A 129 -16.30 1.13 5.26
N ALA A 130 -17.35 0.31 5.34
CA ALA A 130 -18.70 0.76 5.69
C ALA A 130 -18.83 1.38 7.10
N HIS A 131 -17.84 1.14 7.98
CA HIS A 131 -17.83 1.64 9.36
C HIS A 131 -16.62 2.52 9.69
N VAL A 132 -15.76 2.81 8.71
CA VAL A 132 -14.53 3.59 8.92
C VAL A 132 -14.77 5.03 8.49
N GLN A 133 -15.05 5.91 9.45
CA GLN A 133 -14.81 7.34 9.28
C GLN A 133 -13.37 7.61 9.73
N MET A 134 -12.45 7.75 8.78
CA MET A 134 -11.19 8.43 9.11
C MET A 134 -11.58 9.87 9.46
N SER A 135 -11.30 10.28 10.69
CA SER A 135 -11.74 11.57 11.19
C SER A 135 -11.05 12.66 10.37
N GLY A 136 -11.76 13.25 9.41
CA GLY A 136 -11.35 14.48 8.77
C GLY A 136 -11.24 15.60 9.81
N PRO A 137 -10.40 16.63 9.57
CA PRO A 137 -10.31 17.76 10.47
C PRO A 137 -11.69 18.41 10.57
N LYS A 138 -12.17 18.61 11.82
CA LYS A 138 -13.28 19.52 12.06
C LYS A 138 -12.82 20.92 11.61
N LEU A 139 -13.48 21.45 10.59
CA LEU A 139 -13.39 22.87 10.22
C LEU A 139 -13.71 23.75 11.42
#